data_AF-A0A0C9VAL2-F1
#
_entry.id   AF-A0A0C9VAL2-F1
#
_cell.length_a   1.000
_cell.length_b   1.000
_cell.length_c   1.000
_cell.angle_alpha   90.00
_cell.angle_beta   90.00
_cell.angle_gamma   90.00
#
_symmetry.space_group_name_H-M   'P 1'
#
loop_
_entity.id
_entity.type
_entity.pdbx_description
1 polymer ?
#
loop_
_entity_poly.entity_id
_entity_poly.type
_entity_poly.pdbx_seq_one_letter_code
_entity_poly.pdbx_strand_id
1 'polypeptide(L)'
;KWSEYYALAPEAREKIRNVISLEFSNTPLAEKVSPPRIVKELDWVDNFWPPNKKSPGQWPKVQMYCLMGVANAWTDWHVDFAGSSVYYHIFKGAKTFYFIRPTPVNLTAYEKWSGSDMQSSTWLGDLVDEVVKVELTEGNTMIIPTGWIHAVHTPIDSIVFGGNFLHSWNVATQLRVRDIEISTHVPKKFRFPLFTKYVPPPPHPISLPLIT
;
A
#
# COMPACT_ATOMS: atom_id res chain seq x y z
N LYS A 1 -22.57 -11.60 -5.64
CA LYS A 1 -22.67 -10.11 -5.59
C LYS A 1 -21.49 -9.38 -6.24
N TRP A 2 -20.27 -9.37 -5.67
CA TRP A 2 -19.13 -8.65 -6.30
C TRP A 2 -18.73 -9.27 -7.65
N SER A 3 -18.55 -10.59 -7.68
CA SER A 3 -18.21 -11.34 -8.90
C SER A 3 -19.23 -11.13 -10.02
N GLU A 4 -20.52 -11.21 -9.70
CA GLU A 4 -21.62 -10.90 -10.64
C GLU A 4 -21.50 -9.48 -11.20
N TYR A 5 -21.27 -8.48 -10.35
CA TYR A 5 -21.07 -7.08 -10.77
C TYR A 5 -19.83 -6.92 -11.67
N TYR A 6 -18.70 -7.54 -11.30
CA TYR A 6 -17.46 -7.45 -12.06
C TYR A 6 -17.59 -8.11 -13.45
N ALA A 7 -18.41 -9.16 -13.56
CA ALA A 7 -18.69 -9.84 -14.82
C ALA A 7 -19.64 -9.07 -15.76
N LEU A 8 -20.32 -8.01 -15.29
CA LEU A 8 -21.14 -7.16 -16.16
C LEU A 8 -20.26 -6.44 -17.19
N ALA A 9 -20.80 -6.26 -18.40
CA ALA A 9 -20.22 -5.36 -19.40
C ALA A 9 -20.12 -3.92 -18.82
N PRO A 10 -19.11 -3.12 -19.22
CA PRO A 10 -18.90 -1.77 -18.68
C PRO A 10 -20.16 -0.89 -18.71
N GLU A 11 -20.95 -0.96 -19.77
CA GLU A 11 -22.16 -0.15 -20.00
C GLU A 11 -23.31 -0.56 -19.07
N ALA A 12 -23.29 -1.80 -18.57
CA ALA A 12 -24.29 -2.32 -17.64
C ALA A 12 -23.96 -2.02 -16.17
N ARG A 13 -22.81 -1.39 -15.88
CA ARG A 13 -22.39 -1.04 -14.52
C ARG A 13 -22.96 0.32 -14.12
N GLU A 14 -23.96 0.32 -13.25
CA GLU A 14 -24.60 1.56 -12.74
C GLU A 14 -23.63 2.46 -11.95
N LYS A 15 -22.60 1.89 -11.33
CA LYS A 15 -21.61 2.61 -10.51
C LYS A 15 -20.23 2.03 -10.75
N ILE A 16 -19.21 2.87 -10.65
CA ILE A 16 -17.82 2.44 -10.55
C ILE A 16 -17.56 1.95 -9.13
N ARG A 17 -17.06 0.73 -8.98
CA ARG A 17 -16.72 0.12 -7.69
C ARG A 17 -15.30 -0.43 -7.75
N ASN A 18 -14.61 -0.37 -6.63
CA ASN A 18 -13.23 -0.81 -6.53
C ASN A 18 -13.05 -1.63 -5.25
N VAL A 19 -12.44 -2.81 -5.35
CA VAL A 19 -12.05 -3.63 -4.21
C VAL A 19 -10.54 -3.54 -4.07
N ILE A 20 -10.07 -2.84 -3.05
CA ILE A 20 -8.64 -2.60 -2.81
C ILE A 20 -8.11 -3.23 -1.52
N SER A 21 -8.98 -3.83 -0.72
CA SER A 21 -8.67 -4.28 0.65
C SER A 21 -9.11 -5.72 0.94
N LEU A 22 -9.33 -6.54 -0.10
CA LEU A 22 -9.62 -7.97 0.10
C LEU A 22 -8.33 -8.71 0.49
N GLU A 23 -8.14 -8.82 1.80
CA GLU A 23 -7.05 -9.59 2.38
C GLU A 23 -7.39 -11.09 2.36
N PHE A 24 -6.50 -11.92 1.85
CA PHE A 24 -6.80 -13.33 1.57
C PHE A 24 -5.87 -14.37 2.24
N SER A 25 -4.99 -13.98 3.18
CA SER A 25 -4.01 -14.92 3.81
C SER A 25 -4.64 -16.14 4.50
N ASN A 26 -5.94 -16.09 4.86
CA ASN A 26 -6.64 -17.21 5.52
C ASN A 26 -7.57 -17.99 4.56
N THR A 27 -7.28 -17.96 3.27
CA THR A 27 -8.07 -18.64 2.24
C THR A 27 -7.17 -19.57 1.44
N PRO A 28 -7.73 -20.58 0.73
CA PRO A 28 -6.94 -21.45 -0.16
C PRO A 28 -6.17 -20.69 -1.26
N LEU A 29 -6.52 -19.43 -1.55
CA LEU A 29 -5.78 -18.62 -2.50
C LEU A 29 -4.37 -18.26 -1.99
N ALA A 30 -4.16 -18.21 -0.67
CA ALA A 30 -2.86 -17.93 -0.07
C ALA A 30 -1.79 -18.98 -0.44
N GLU A 31 -2.20 -20.21 -0.70
CA GLU A 31 -1.31 -21.29 -1.14
C GLU A 31 -0.86 -21.14 -2.60
N LYS A 32 -1.54 -20.28 -3.38
CA LYS A 32 -1.29 -20.10 -4.82
C LYS A 32 -0.53 -18.82 -5.16
N VAL A 33 -0.34 -17.93 -4.19
CA VAL A 33 0.30 -16.62 -4.38
C VAL A 33 1.43 -16.50 -3.38
N SER A 34 2.63 -16.13 -3.83
CA SER A 34 3.76 -15.85 -2.95
C SER A 34 4.25 -14.43 -3.15
N PRO A 35 4.47 -13.66 -2.06
CA PRO A 35 5.14 -12.37 -2.17
C PRO A 35 6.54 -12.52 -2.78
N PRO A 36 7.08 -11.47 -3.44
CA PRO A 36 8.45 -11.46 -3.94
C PRO A 36 9.45 -11.81 -2.83
N ARG A 37 10.56 -12.47 -3.18
CA ARG A 37 11.57 -12.92 -2.20
C ARG A 37 12.04 -11.79 -1.28
N ILE A 38 12.34 -10.63 -1.86
CA ILE A 38 12.78 -9.44 -1.13
C ILE A 38 11.77 -8.97 -0.07
N VAL A 39 10.47 -9.14 -0.31
CA VAL A 39 9.43 -8.78 0.68
C VAL A 39 9.53 -9.71 1.88
N LYS A 40 9.63 -11.02 1.65
CA LYS A 40 9.76 -12.02 2.73
C LYS A 40 11.04 -11.83 3.54
N GLU A 41 12.13 -11.40 2.90
CA GLU A 41 13.42 -11.13 3.56
C GLU A 41 13.39 -9.85 4.42
N LEU A 42 12.55 -8.88 4.10
CA LEU A 42 12.53 -7.57 4.77
C LEU A 42 11.35 -7.36 5.73
N ASP A 43 10.24 -8.07 5.52
CA ASP A 43 9.00 -7.82 6.23
C ASP A 43 9.11 -8.09 7.73
N TRP A 44 8.75 -7.10 8.54
CA TRP A 44 8.76 -7.23 9.98
C TRP A 44 7.80 -8.30 10.51
N VAL A 45 6.65 -8.52 9.84
CA VAL A 45 5.68 -9.52 10.30
C VAL A 45 6.26 -10.93 10.14
N ASP A 46 6.90 -11.22 9.03
CA ASP A 46 7.52 -12.53 8.82
C ASP A 46 8.78 -12.75 9.65
N ASN A 47 9.59 -11.72 9.87
CA ASN A 47 10.90 -11.88 10.51
C ASN A 47 10.91 -11.65 12.02
N PHE A 48 9.96 -10.89 12.57
CA PHE A 48 9.98 -10.51 14.00
C PHE A 48 8.66 -10.80 14.74
N TRP A 49 7.56 -11.11 14.06
CA TRP A 49 6.33 -11.47 14.76
C TRP A 49 6.44 -12.87 15.38
N PRO A 50 6.09 -13.05 16.67
CA PRO A 50 6.16 -14.37 17.29
C PRO A 50 5.31 -15.40 16.53
N PRO A 51 5.88 -16.54 16.10
CA PRO A 51 5.15 -17.54 15.31
C PRO A 51 3.90 -18.06 16.02
N ASN A 52 3.94 -18.17 17.35
CA ASN A 52 2.83 -18.59 18.19
C ASN A 52 1.71 -17.54 18.35
N LYS A 53 1.83 -16.37 17.73
CA LYS A 53 0.82 -15.29 17.73
C LYS A 53 0.24 -14.99 16.35
N LYS A 54 0.35 -15.90 15.39
CA LYS A 54 -0.35 -15.83 14.09
C LYS A 54 -1.77 -16.43 14.17
N SER A 55 -2.55 -16.08 15.20
CA SER A 55 -3.99 -16.39 15.34
C SER A 55 -4.87 -15.15 15.06
N PRO A 56 -6.10 -15.28 14.51
CA PRO A 56 -6.89 -14.13 14.07
C PRO A 56 -7.00 -13.03 15.13
N GLY A 57 -6.70 -11.78 14.76
CA GLY A 57 -6.68 -10.63 15.68
C GLY A 57 -5.40 -10.48 16.52
N GLN A 58 -4.47 -11.44 16.43
CA GLN A 58 -3.19 -11.43 17.15
C GLN A 58 -1.98 -11.14 16.26
N TRP A 59 -2.16 -10.90 14.96
CA TRP A 59 -1.10 -10.50 14.03
C TRP A 59 -1.55 -9.40 13.06
N PRO A 60 -0.61 -8.61 12.49
CA PRO A 60 -0.92 -7.64 11.45
C PRO A 60 -1.25 -8.32 10.12
N LYS A 61 -2.53 -8.47 9.81
CA LYS A 61 -3.00 -9.17 8.62
C LYS A 61 -3.06 -8.22 7.42
N VAL A 62 -1.91 -7.98 6.80
CA VAL A 62 -1.73 -6.97 5.73
C VAL A 62 -0.80 -7.42 4.59
N GLN A 63 -0.36 -8.68 4.60
CA GLN A 63 0.71 -9.17 3.72
C GLN A 63 0.20 -9.62 2.33
N MET A 64 -1.10 -9.94 2.19
CA MET A 64 -1.68 -10.51 0.96
C MET A 64 -3.05 -9.92 0.64
N TYR A 65 -3.09 -9.04 -0.35
CA TYR A 65 -4.30 -8.40 -0.88
C TYR A 65 -4.56 -8.80 -2.33
N CYS A 66 -5.83 -9.06 -2.64
CA CYS A 66 -6.34 -9.20 -4.00
C CYS A 66 -7.13 -7.94 -4.33
N LEU A 67 -6.62 -7.13 -5.26
CA LEU A 67 -7.28 -5.90 -5.68
C LEU A 67 -7.98 -6.16 -7.01
N MET A 68 -9.25 -5.77 -7.08
CA MET A 68 -10.10 -5.92 -8.25
C MET A 68 -10.72 -4.56 -8.54
N GLY A 69 -10.20 -3.90 -9.59
CA GLY A 69 -10.69 -2.59 -10.03
C GLY A 69 -11.34 -2.71 -11.39
N VAL A 70 -12.46 -2.02 -11.58
CA VAL A 70 -13.07 -1.85 -12.90
C VAL A 70 -12.47 -0.64 -13.63
N ALA A 71 -12.62 -0.58 -14.94
CA ALA A 71 -12.23 0.56 -15.75
C ALA A 71 -12.79 1.88 -15.19
N ASN A 72 -12.00 2.95 -15.24
CA ASN A 72 -12.26 4.28 -14.69
C ASN A 72 -12.30 4.36 -13.15
N ALA A 73 -11.99 3.28 -12.42
CA ALA A 73 -11.81 3.37 -10.98
C ALA A 73 -10.62 4.27 -10.63
N TRP A 74 -10.87 5.24 -9.74
CA TRP A 74 -9.90 6.18 -9.21
C TRP A 74 -9.75 5.98 -7.70
N THR A 75 -8.51 5.88 -7.24
CA THR A 75 -8.15 5.96 -5.82
C THR A 75 -7.28 7.20 -5.65
N ASP A 76 -7.79 8.17 -4.90
CA ASP A 76 -7.16 9.48 -4.75
C ASP A 76 -5.87 9.44 -3.94
N TRP A 77 -5.15 10.56 -3.87
CA TRP A 77 -3.86 10.68 -3.21
C TRP A 77 -3.85 10.15 -1.78
N HIS A 78 -2.94 9.22 -1.49
CA HIS A 78 -2.76 8.64 -0.18
C HIS A 78 -1.32 8.21 0.05
N VAL A 79 -0.99 7.98 1.31
CA VAL A 79 0.18 7.22 1.74
C VAL A 79 -0.32 5.95 2.39
N ASP A 80 0.29 4.82 2.06
CA ASP A 80 -0.06 3.54 2.66
C ASP A 80 0.14 3.56 4.18
N PHE A 81 -0.72 2.82 4.88
CA PHE A 81 -0.82 2.90 6.34
C PHE A 81 0.52 2.59 7.02
N ALA A 82 0.82 3.38 8.05
CA ALA A 82 2.09 3.47 8.77
C ALA A 82 3.35 3.63 7.89
N GLY A 83 3.20 4.17 6.67
CA GLY A 83 4.28 4.33 5.72
C GLY A 83 4.84 3.00 5.25
N SER A 84 4.04 1.93 5.26
CA SER A 84 4.47 0.64 4.74
C SER A 84 4.94 0.74 3.29
N SER A 85 5.92 -0.09 2.94
CA SER A 85 6.23 -0.37 1.54
C SER A 85 5.18 -1.37 1.02
N VAL A 86 4.94 -1.36 -0.29
CA VAL A 86 3.97 -2.28 -0.92
C VAL A 86 4.59 -2.95 -2.13
N TYR A 87 4.26 -4.22 -2.35
CA TYR A 87 4.48 -4.86 -3.64
C TYR A 87 3.17 -4.97 -4.40
N TYR A 88 3.22 -4.81 -5.72
CA TYR A 88 2.05 -4.73 -6.57
C TYR A 88 2.31 -5.48 -7.88
N HIS A 89 1.58 -6.56 -8.13
CA HIS A 89 1.73 -7.41 -9.32
C HIS A 89 0.43 -7.43 -10.13
N ILE A 90 0.49 -6.95 -11.38
CA ILE A 90 -0.66 -6.96 -12.28
C ILE A 90 -0.86 -8.37 -12.83
N PHE A 91 -1.78 -9.13 -12.25
CA PHE A 91 -2.13 -10.45 -12.76
C PHE A 91 -2.93 -10.37 -14.06
N LYS A 92 -3.82 -9.38 -14.17
CA LYS A 92 -4.59 -9.09 -15.38
C LYS A 92 -4.93 -7.61 -15.47
N GLY A 93 -4.96 -7.06 -16.67
CA GLY A 93 -5.38 -5.68 -16.93
C GLY A 93 -4.24 -4.67 -16.81
N ALA A 94 -4.54 -3.46 -16.32
CA ALA A 94 -3.54 -2.41 -16.16
C ALA A 94 -3.89 -1.43 -15.04
N LYS A 95 -2.88 -0.69 -14.59
CA LYS A 95 -2.97 0.40 -13.61
C LYS A 95 -2.06 1.54 -14.01
N THR A 96 -2.50 2.77 -13.77
CA THR A 96 -1.68 3.97 -13.89
C THR A 96 -1.51 4.57 -12.50
N PHE A 97 -0.27 4.68 -12.05
CA PHE A 97 0.08 5.32 -10.80
C PHE A 97 0.61 6.73 -11.05
N TYR A 98 0.28 7.63 -10.14
CA TYR A 98 0.85 8.95 -10.04
C TYR A 98 1.56 9.04 -8.70
N PHE A 99 2.83 9.43 -8.72
CA PHE A 99 3.71 9.39 -7.57
C PHE A 99 4.25 10.78 -7.22
N ILE A 100 4.29 11.06 -5.93
CA ILE A 100 4.94 12.22 -5.34
C ILE A 100 5.96 11.71 -4.34
N ARG A 101 7.20 12.20 -4.45
CA ARG A 101 8.29 11.80 -3.56
C ARG A 101 8.00 12.24 -2.12
N PRO A 102 8.28 11.41 -1.09
CA PRO A 102 8.06 11.77 0.31
C PRO A 102 9.15 12.70 0.86
N THR A 103 9.35 13.84 0.23
CA THR A 103 10.19 14.91 0.79
C THR A 103 9.52 15.51 2.03
N PRO A 104 10.28 16.12 2.96
CA PRO A 104 9.68 16.81 4.10
C PRO A 104 8.61 17.83 3.68
N VAL A 105 8.85 18.57 2.60
CA VAL A 105 7.91 19.56 2.05
C VAL A 105 6.64 18.89 1.54
N ASN A 106 6.76 17.83 0.74
CA ASN A 106 5.61 17.13 0.17
C ASN A 106 4.78 16.40 1.24
N LEU A 107 5.41 15.83 2.26
CA LEU A 107 4.71 15.22 3.40
C LEU A 107 3.95 16.25 4.23
N THR A 108 4.50 17.45 4.42
CA THR A 108 3.77 18.57 5.05
C THR A 108 2.59 19.05 4.21
N ALA A 109 2.76 19.13 2.88
CA ALA A 109 1.67 19.45 1.97
C ALA A 109 0.55 18.39 2.03
N TYR A 110 0.92 17.11 2.01
CA TYR A 110 -0.02 15.99 2.16
C TYR A 110 -0.75 15.99 3.50
N GLU A 111 -0.04 16.20 4.62
CA GLU A 111 -0.66 16.26 5.95
C GLU A 111 -1.70 17.40 6.03
N LYS A 112 -1.37 18.58 5.51
CA LYS A 112 -2.31 19.70 5.44
C LYS A 112 -3.51 19.39 4.53
N TRP A 113 -3.27 18.82 3.35
CA TRP A 113 -4.32 18.52 2.38
C TRP A 113 -5.27 17.44 2.90
N SER A 114 -4.74 16.33 3.42
CA SER A 114 -5.53 15.18 3.92
C SER A 114 -6.26 15.45 5.24
N GLY A 115 -5.75 16.39 6.05
CA GLY A 115 -6.38 16.79 7.31
C GLY A 115 -7.38 17.94 7.21
N SER A 116 -7.73 18.40 6.00
CA SER A 116 -8.60 19.58 5.80
C SER A 116 -9.60 19.39 4.65
N ASP A 117 -10.52 20.35 4.50
CA ASP A 117 -11.53 20.37 3.43
C ASP A 117 -10.92 20.46 2.02
N MET A 118 -9.62 20.76 1.93
CA MET A 118 -8.84 20.76 0.68
C MET A 118 -8.91 19.41 -0.03
N GLN A 119 -8.96 18.30 0.71
CA GLN A 119 -9.04 16.95 0.14
C GLN A 119 -10.24 16.78 -0.81
N SER A 120 -11.36 17.46 -0.53
CA SER A 120 -12.58 17.34 -1.33
C SER A 120 -12.64 18.29 -2.53
N SER A 121 -11.77 19.30 -2.56
CA SER A 121 -11.92 20.48 -3.44
C SER A 121 -10.68 20.81 -4.27
N THR A 122 -9.53 20.18 -3.99
CA THR A 122 -8.25 20.49 -4.64
C THR A 122 -7.50 19.23 -5.02
N TRP A 123 -6.68 19.32 -6.06
CA TRP A 123 -5.80 18.25 -6.50
C TRP A 123 -4.43 18.39 -5.84
N LEU A 124 -4.00 17.41 -5.03
CA LEU A 124 -2.71 17.47 -4.32
C LEU A 124 -1.52 17.64 -5.27
N GLY A 125 -1.61 17.09 -6.49
CA GLY A 125 -0.56 17.21 -7.50
C GLY A 125 -0.21 18.65 -7.89
N ASP A 126 -1.11 19.61 -7.67
CA ASP A 126 -0.86 21.03 -7.95
C ASP A 126 -0.11 21.74 -6.81
N LEU A 127 0.07 21.07 -5.67
CA LEU A 127 0.66 21.63 -4.43
C LEU A 127 2.08 21.13 -4.16
N VAL A 128 2.67 20.39 -5.10
CA VAL A 128 3.97 19.72 -4.95
C VAL A 128 4.91 20.04 -6.10
N ASP A 129 6.17 19.62 -5.98
CA ASP A 129 7.23 19.90 -6.94
C ASP A 129 7.12 19.08 -8.24
N GLU A 130 6.90 17.77 -8.12
CA GLU A 130 6.89 16.85 -9.25
C GLU A 130 5.85 15.72 -9.04
N VAL A 131 5.13 15.39 -10.10
CA VAL A 131 4.28 14.20 -10.20
C VAL A 131 4.84 13.27 -11.26
N VAL A 132 5.23 12.06 -10.87
CA VAL A 132 5.73 11.03 -11.78
C VAL A 132 4.60 10.07 -12.14
N LYS A 133 4.33 9.89 -13.44
CA LYS A 133 3.36 8.91 -13.93
C LYS A 133 4.07 7.59 -14.26
N VAL A 134 3.52 6.48 -13.76
CA VAL A 134 3.98 5.11 -14.05
C VAL A 134 2.81 4.27 -14.54
N GLU A 135 2.99 3.57 -15.65
CA GLU A 135 1.98 2.67 -16.20
C GLU A 135 2.42 1.22 -16.01
N LEU A 136 1.54 0.41 -15.43
CA LEU A 136 1.75 -1.02 -15.24
C LEU A 136 0.74 -1.80 -16.07
N THR A 137 1.24 -2.80 -16.78
CA THR A 137 0.48 -3.76 -17.57
C THR A 137 0.66 -5.17 -17.03
N GLU A 138 -0.09 -6.12 -17.56
CA GLU A 138 -0.06 -7.53 -17.16
C GLU A 138 1.38 -8.08 -17.06
N GLY A 139 1.66 -8.77 -15.96
CA GLY A 139 2.97 -9.34 -15.65
C GLY A 139 3.96 -8.36 -15.00
N ASN A 140 3.70 -7.05 -14.98
CA ASN A 140 4.57 -6.11 -14.28
C ASN A 140 4.45 -6.26 -12.76
N THR A 141 5.58 -6.13 -12.06
CA THR A 141 5.66 -6.04 -10.60
C THR A 141 6.35 -4.75 -10.22
N MET A 142 5.73 -3.99 -9.33
CA MET A 142 6.25 -2.75 -8.78
C MET A 142 6.41 -2.87 -7.26
N ILE A 143 7.46 -2.26 -6.72
CA ILE A 143 7.62 -2.05 -5.27
C ILE A 143 7.54 -0.56 -5.03
N ILE A 144 6.57 -0.11 -4.22
CA ILE A 144 6.48 1.28 -3.78
C ILE A 144 7.21 1.40 -2.44
N PRO A 145 8.23 2.25 -2.33
CA PRO A 145 8.95 2.43 -1.07
C PRO A 145 8.13 3.17 -0.02
N THR A 146 8.57 3.07 1.23
CA THR A 146 8.05 3.79 2.40
C THR A 146 7.70 5.24 2.10
N GLY A 147 6.45 5.60 2.40
CA GLY A 147 5.99 6.99 2.49
C GLY A 147 5.59 7.66 1.17
N TRP A 148 5.82 7.03 0.02
CA TRP A 148 5.46 7.63 -1.27
C TRP A 148 3.97 7.92 -1.35
N ILE A 149 3.65 9.18 -1.62
CA ILE A 149 2.28 9.65 -1.80
C ILE A 149 1.89 9.28 -3.22
N HIS A 150 0.75 8.62 -3.38
CA HIS A 150 0.33 8.15 -4.69
C HIS A 150 -1.17 8.12 -4.89
N ALA A 151 -1.56 8.25 -6.15
CA ALA A 151 -2.94 8.07 -6.61
C ALA A 151 -2.97 7.07 -7.78
N VAL A 152 -4.10 6.39 -7.96
CA VAL A 152 -4.18 5.23 -8.84
C VAL A 152 -5.42 5.30 -9.73
N HIS A 153 -5.20 5.23 -11.04
CA HIS A 153 -6.23 5.06 -12.05
C HIS A 153 -6.23 3.64 -12.60
N THR A 154 -7.42 3.09 -12.85
CA THR A 154 -7.63 1.79 -13.49
C THR A 154 -8.12 2.00 -14.92
N PRO A 155 -7.23 2.02 -15.94
CA PRO A 155 -7.65 2.29 -17.32
C PRO A 155 -8.53 1.18 -17.92
N ILE A 156 -8.29 -0.08 -17.51
CA ILE A 156 -9.10 -1.25 -17.90
C ILE A 156 -9.29 -2.14 -16.67
N ASP A 157 -10.34 -2.95 -16.69
CA ASP A 157 -10.61 -3.93 -15.63
C ASP A 157 -9.34 -4.73 -15.28
N SER A 158 -9.03 -4.79 -13.99
CA SER A 158 -7.79 -5.41 -13.54
C SER A 158 -7.99 -6.29 -12.31
N ILE A 159 -7.10 -7.28 -12.20
CA ILE A 159 -6.90 -8.12 -11.01
C ILE A 159 -5.42 -8.00 -10.65
N VAL A 160 -5.15 -7.71 -9.38
CA VAL A 160 -3.80 -7.45 -8.87
C VAL A 160 -3.60 -8.24 -7.59
N PHE A 161 -2.41 -8.82 -7.43
CA PHE A 161 -1.94 -9.30 -6.14
C PHE A 161 -0.89 -8.36 -5.58
N GLY A 162 -1.05 -8.00 -4.31
CA GLY A 162 -0.13 -7.12 -3.62
C GLY A 162 -0.12 -7.35 -2.12
N GLY A 163 0.61 -6.52 -1.40
CA GLY A 163 0.72 -6.63 0.05
C GLY A 163 1.63 -5.56 0.64
N ASN A 164 1.32 -5.16 1.87
CA ASN A 164 2.05 -4.16 2.61
C ASN A 164 3.04 -4.83 3.56
N PHE A 165 4.20 -4.23 3.71
CA PHE A 165 5.26 -4.70 4.61
C PHE A 165 6.02 -3.53 5.23
N LEU A 166 6.53 -3.74 6.43
CA LEU A 166 7.42 -2.79 7.12
C LEU A 166 8.85 -3.35 7.12
N HIS A 167 9.84 -2.47 7.10
CA HIS A 167 11.25 -2.88 7.08
C HIS A 167 12.16 -1.87 7.79
N SER A 168 13.38 -2.30 8.11
CA SER A 168 14.30 -1.50 8.94
C SER A 168 15.08 -0.42 8.19
N TRP A 169 15.01 -0.37 6.86
CA TRP A 169 15.76 0.59 6.03
C TRP A 169 15.23 2.04 6.06
N ASN A 170 13.97 2.28 6.47
CA ASN A 170 13.41 3.63 6.50
C ASN A 170 12.42 3.84 7.66
N VAL A 171 12.81 3.41 8.86
CA VAL A 171 11.97 3.49 10.06
C VAL A 171 11.54 4.92 10.38
N ALA A 172 12.42 5.91 10.16
CA ALA A 172 12.12 7.31 10.41
C ALA A 172 10.90 7.79 9.60
N THR A 173 10.82 7.45 8.32
CA THR A 173 9.67 7.83 7.48
C THR A 173 8.43 7.02 7.84
N GLN A 174 8.54 5.72 8.19
CA GLN A 174 7.41 4.93 8.69
C GLN A 174 6.79 5.58 9.95
N LEU A 175 7.63 6.02 10.89
CA LEU A 175 7.18 6.74 12.10
C LEU A 175 6.56 8.10 11.76
N ARG A 176 7.17 8.86 10.85
CA ARG A 176 6.62 10.15 10.41
C ARG A 176 5.24 10.00 9.79
N VAL A 177 5.02 9.01 8.93
CA VAL A 177 3.69 8.76 8.34
C VAL A 177 2.68 8.35 9.41
N ARG A 178 3.07 7.51 10.37
CA ARG A 178 2.21 7.20 11.52
C ARG A 178 1.81 8.47 12.29
N ASP A 179 2.72 9.41 12.48
CA ASP A 179 2.41 10.67 13.15
C ASP A 179 1.41 11.52 12.34
N ILE A 180 1.52 11.50 11.00
CA ILE A 180 0.51 12.11 10.09
C ILE A 180 -0.85 11.43 10.28
N GLU A 181 -0.93 10.09 10.32
CA GLU A 181 -2.20 9.39 10.54
C GLU A 181 -2.86 9.77 11.87
N ILE A 182 -2.04 10.06 12.89
CA ILE A 182 -2.49 10.50 14.20
C ILE A 182 -3.03 11.93 14.11
N SER A 183 -2.29 12.86 13.52
CA SER A 183 -2.66 14.28 13.42
C SER A 183 -3.88 14.51 12.53
N THR A 184 -4.04 13.72 11.46
CA THR A 184 -5.19 13.79 10.54
C THR A 184 -6.36 12.90 10.98
N HIS A 185 -6.32 12.36 12.20
CA HIS A 185 -7.41 11.61 12.81
C HIS A 185 -7.88 10.38 12.01
N VAL A 186 -6.99 9.73 11.25
CA VAL A 186 -7.30 8.50 10.50
C VAL A 186 -7.92 7.47 11.46
N PRO A 187 -9.11 6.91 11.20
CA PRO A 187 -9.72 5.93 12.10
C PRO A 187 -8.80 4.73 12.35
N LYS A 188 -8.73 4.24 13.61
CA LYS A 188 -7.84 3.12 14.00
C LYS A 188 -7.98 1.88 13.12
N LYS A 189 -9.18 1.61 12.58
CA LYS A 189 -9.44 0.49 11.67
C LYS A 189 -8.70 0.57 10.32
N PHE A 190 -8.20 1.74 9.95
CA PHE A 190 -7.44 2.00 8.73
C PHE A 190 -5.95 2.24 8.98
N ARG A 191 -5.49 2.16 10.24
CA ARG A 191 -4.06 2.25 10.60
C ARG A 191 -3.45 0.86 10.69
N PHE A 192 -2.13 0.78 10.56
CA PHE A 192 -1.41 -0.50 10.68
C PHE A 192 -1.72 -1.18 12.04
N PRO A 193 -2.29 -2.39 12.03
CA PRO A 193 -2.68 -3.08 13.27
C PRO A 193 -1.45 -3.45 14.10
N LEU A 194 -1.51 -3.18 15.40
CA LEU A 194 -0.46 -3.55 16.37
C LEU A 194 0.91 -2.91 16.13
N PHE A 195 1.00 -1.82 15.36
CA PHE A 195 2.24 -1.12 15.03
C PHE A 195 3.14 -0.84 16.24
N THR A 196 2.58 -0.31 17.34
CA THR A 196 3.35 0.03 18.56
C THR A 196 3.79 -1.18 19.37
N LYS A 197 3.21 -2.37 19.12
CA LYS A 197 3.60 -3.58 19.85
C LYS A 197 4.89 -4.19 19.32
N TYR A 198 5.29 -3.87 18.07
CA TYR A 198 6.48 -4.44 17.44
C TYR A 198 7.12 -3.44 16.47
N VAL A 199 8.01 -2.60 17.01
CA VAL A 199 9.11 -2.01 16.23
C VAL A 199 10.33 -2.86 16.60
N PRO A 200 10.93 -3.61 15.67
CA PRO A 200 12.12 -4.39 15.98
C PRO A 200 13.25 -3.43 16.41
N PRO A 201 14.15 -3.88 17.31
CA PRO A 201 15.34 -3.12 17.62
C PRO A 201 16.11 -2.80 16.32
N PRO A 202 16.82 -1.66 16.24
CA PRO A 202 17.61 -1.33 15.06
C PRO A 202 18.52 -2.51 14.72
N PRO A 203 18.69 -2.85 13.42
CA PRO A 203 19.59 -3.93 13.05
C PRO A 203 20.96 -3.65 13.65
N HIS A 204 21.59 -4.67 14.24
CA HIS A 204 23.01 -4.59 14.56
C HIS A 204 23.75 -4.14 13.29
N PRO A 205 24.79 -3.29 13.41
CA PRO A 205 25.54 -2.82 12.24
C PRO A 205 25.94 -4.03 11.42
N ILE A 206 25.37 -4.15 10.23
CA ILE A 206 25.75 -5.16 9.26
C ILE A 206 27.18 -4.79 8.91
N SER A 207 28.14 -5.58 9.41
CA SER A 207 29.50 -5.58 8.87
C SER A 207 29.37 -6.07 7.43
N LEU A 208 29.15 -5.14 6.50
CA LEU A 208 29.34 -5.39 5.09
C LEU A 208 30.80 -5.86 4.95
N PRO A 209 31.06 -7.09 4.46
CA PRO A 209 32.43 -7.44 4.12
C PRO A 209 32.90 -6.43 3.08
N LEU A 210 33.99 -5.73 3.41
CA LEU A 210 34.72 -4.92 2.44
C LEU A 210 35.05 -5.85 1.27
N ILE A 211 34.44 -5.59 0.12
CA ILE A 211 34.89 -6.16 -1.15
C ILE A 211 36.17 -5.38 -1.47
N THR A 212 37.31 -5.97 -1.12
CA THR A 212 38.65 -5.59 -1.60
C THR A 212 38.94 -6.32 -2.89
#